data_AF-A0A957MC06-F1
#
_entry.id   AF-A0A957MC06-F1
#
_cell.length_a   1.000
_cell.length_b   1.000
_cell.length_c   1.000
_cell.angle_alpha   90.00
_cell.angle_beta   90.00
_cell.angle_gamma   90.00
#
_symmetry.space_group_name_H-M   'P 1'
#
loop_
_entity.id
_entity.type
_entity.pdbx_description
1 polymer ?
#
loop_
_entity_poly.entity_id
_entity_poly.type
_entity_poly.pdbx_seq_one_letter_code
_entity_poly.pdbx_strand_id
1 'polypeptide(L)'
;MAYQTDGQNSEEYTIATPENITFGYEVAGIGSRFIGALVDTIIIAMLLLLINLLVAVALGYVADDGGFRGDFEADPGWLAGLVIALYALFNFAI
;
A
#
# COMPACT_ATOMS: atom_id res chain seq x y z
N MET A 1 12.55 -13.92 47.65
CA MET A 1 11.47 -13.48 46.75
C MET A 1 11.76 -14.10 45.39
N ALA A 2 11.07 -15.18 45.06
CA ALA A 2 11.25 -15.88 43.79
C ALA A 2 10.44 -15.15 42.72
N TYR A 3 11.08 -14.75 41.62
CA TYR A 3 10.35 -14.29 40.44
C TYR A 3 9.64 -15.51 39.85
N GLN A 4 8.31 -15.52 39.97
CA GLN A 4 7.46 -16.52 39.36
C GLN A 4 7.48 -16.25 37.86
N THR A 5 8.19 -17.08 37.09
CA THR A 5 8.08 -17.09 35.63
C THR A 5 6.76 -17.79 35.29
N ASP A 6 5.64 -17.10 35.52
CA ASP A 6 4.37 -17.50 34.92
C ASP A 6 4.57 -17.50 33.40
N GLY A 7 4.09 -18.57 32.77
CA GLY A 7 4.33 -18.90 31.37
C GLY A 7 4.22 -17.66 30.50
N GLN A 8 5.35 -17.25 29.91
CA GLN A 8 5.43 -16.09 29.05
C GLN A 8 4.54 -16.33 27.83
N ASN A 9 3.28 -15.92 27.91
CA ASN A 9 2.48 -15.69 26.72
C ASN A 9 3.18 -14.55 25.99
N SER A 10 3.82 -14.84 24.86
CA SER A 10 4.60 -13.90 24.03
C SER A 10 3.77 -12.74 23.45
N GLU A 11 2.53 -12.61 23.88
CA GLU A 11 1.49 -11.70 23.41
C GLU A 11 1.14 -10.65 24.48
N GLU A 12 1.68 -10.74 25.70
CA GLU A 12 1.40 -9.77 26.77
C GLU A 12 2.65 -8.95 27.11
N TYR A 13 2.58 -7.64 26.87
CA TYR A 13 3.65 -6.69 27.19
C TYR A 13 3.32 -5.96 28.50
N THR A 14 4.11 -6.27 29.53
CA THR A 14 3.85 -5.81 30.89
C THR A 14 4.82 -4.69 31.30
N ILE A 15 4.28 -3.54 31.71
CA ILE A 15 5.05 -2.39 32.19
C ILE A 15 4.71 -2.17 33.67
N ALA A 16 5.72 -2.25 34.53
CA ALA A 16 5.59 -1.91 35.95
C ALA A 16 5.91 -0.43 36.15
N THR A 17 5.05 0.27 36.90
CA THR A 17 5.24 1.68 37.25
C THR A 17 5.64 1.85 38.72
N PRO A 18 6.29 2.97 39.08
CA PRO A 18 6.70 3.23 40.47
C PRO A 18 5.51 3.37 41.45
N GLU A 19 4.28 3.49 40.95
CA GLU A 19 3.07 3.54 41.77
C GLU A 19 2.56 2.16 42.22
N ASN A 20 3.33 1.09 41.98
CA ASN A 20 2.93 -0.30 42.23
C ASN A 20 1.67 -0.71 41.44
N ILE A 21 1.55 -0.18 40.22
CA ILE A 21 0.52 -0.52 39.23
C ILE A 21 1.24 -1.14 38.03
N THR A 22 0.61 -2.16 37.44
CA THR A 22 1.16 -2.87 36.30
C THR A 22 0.17 -2.82 35.14
N PHE A 23 0.65 -2.41 33.96
CA PHE A 23 -0.13 -2.39 32.74
C PHE A 23 0.28 -3.56 31.85
N GLY A 24 -0.66 -4.44 31.50
CA GLY A 24 -0.49 -5.47 30.47
C GLY A 24 -1.16 -5.02 29.17
N TYR A 25 -0.41 -5.01 28.07
CA TYR A 25 -0.96 -4.78 26.74
C TYR A 25 -0.95 -6.08 25.95
N GLU A 26 -2.09 -6.45 25.38
CA GLU A 26 -2.14 -7.50 24.38
C GLU A 26 -1.56 -6.96 23.08
N VAL A 27 -0.46 -7.55 22.64
CA VAL A 27 0.29 -7.13 21.46
C VAL A 27 0.42 -8.33 20.53
N ALA A 28 -0.05 -8.15 19.30
CA ALA A 28 0.17 -9.14 18.25
C ALA A 28 1.67 -9.43 18.12
N GLY A 29 2.04 -10.71 18.23
CA GLY A 29 3.42 -11.16 18.15
C GLY A 29 4.09 -10.72 16.84
N ILE A 30 5.42 -10.72 16.82
CA ILE A 30 6.22 -10.27 15.67
C ILE A 30 5.85 -10.99 14.37
N GLY A 31 5.48 -12.27 14.45
CA GLY A 31 5.00 -13.06 13.31
C GLY A 31 3.68 -12.56 12.73
N SER A 32 2.70 -12.23 13.57
CA SER A 32 1.40 -11.68 13.14
C SER A 32 1.58 -10.32 12.46
N ARG A 33 2.43 -9.45 13.03
CA ARG A 33 2.76 -8.15 12.43
C ARG A 33 3.46 -8.29 11.07
N PHE A 34 4.40 -9.23 10.97
CA PHE A 34 5.10 -9.52 9.72
C PHE A 34 4.14 -10.01 8.64
N ILE A 35 3.27 -10.97 8.95
CA ILE A 35 2.28 -11.48 7.99
C ILE A 35 1.30 -10.39 7.59
N GLY A 36 0.86 -9.54 8.53
CA GLY A 36 0.05 -8.36 8.21
C GLY A 36 0.72 -7.45 7.19
N ALA A 37 1.98 -7.07 7.42
CA ALA A 37 2.75 -6.24 6.49
C ALA A 37 3.00 -6.92 5.14
N LEU A 38 3.24 -8.24 5.13
CA LEU A 38 3.44 -9.02 3.92
C LEU A 38 2.16 -9.05 3.06
N VAL A 39 1.02 -9.32 3.67
CA VAL A 39 -0.28 -9.34 2.99
C VAL A 39 -0.60 -7.95 2.43
N ASP A 40 -0.40 -6.90 3.23
CA ASP A 40 -0.61 -5.51 2.80
C ASP A 40 0.24 -5.17 1.57
N THR A 41 1.54 -5.52 1.61
CA THR A 41 2.47 -5.29 0.48
C THR A 41 2.04 -6.06 -0.77
N ILE A 42 1.60 -7.32 -0.63
CA ILE A 42 1.15 -8.14 -1.76
C ILE A 42 -0.13 -7.55 -2.37
N ILE A 43 -1.08 -7.09 -1.56
CA ILE A 43 -2.31 -6.46 -2.04
C ILE A 43 -1.98 -5.20 -2.84
N ILE A 44 -1.13 -4.32 -2.30
CA ILE A 44 -0.69 -3.10 -2.99
C ILE A 44 -0.01 -3.44 -4.31
N ALA A 45 0.90 -4.41 -4.32
CA ALA A 45 1.59 -4.84 -5.54
C ALA A 45 0.62 -5.37 -6.61
N MET A 46 -0.38 -6.17 -6.22
CA MET A 46 -1.40 -6.66 -7.15
C MET A 46 -2.29 -5.54 -7.70
N LEU A 47 -2.70 -4.60 -6.86
CA LEU A 47 -3.49 -3.45 -7.29
C LEU A 47 -2.72 -2.55 -8.26
N LEU A 48 -1.44 -2.29 -7.96
CA LEU A 48 -0.57 -1.54 -8.86
C LEU A 48 -0.41 -2.26 -10.21
N LEU A 49 -0.19 -3.57 -10.20
CA LEU A 49 -0.10 -4.37 -11.42
C LEU A 49 -1.40 -4.29 -12.24
N LEU A 50 -2.56 -4.44 -11.59
CA LEU A 50 -3.86 -4.39 -12.26
C LEU A 50 -4.12 -3.02 -12.89
N ILE A 51 -3.86 -1.94 -12.15
CA ILE A 51 -4.02 -0.58 -12.67
C ILE A 51 -3.07 -0.34 -13.85
N ASN A 52 -1.81 -0.75 -13.75
CA ASN A 52 -0.85 -0.63 -14.86
C ASN A 52 -1.31 -1.41 -16.10
N LEU A 53 -1.85 -2.62 -15.92
CA LEU A 53 -2.40 -3.41 -17.02
C LEU A 53 -3.60 -2.70 -17.67
N LEU A 54 -4.52 -2.16 -16.87
CA LEU A 54 -5.68 -1.41 -17.37
C LEU A 54 -5.25 -0.18 -18.18
N VAL A 55 -4.28 0.58 -17.69
CA VAL A 55 -3.77 1.75 -18.40
C VAL A 55 -3.07 1.32 -19.70
N ALA A 56 -2.25 0.26 -19.68
CA ALA A 56 -1.60 -0.24 -20.89
C ALA A 56 -2.62 -0.65 -21.96
N VAL A 57 -3.70 -1.32 -21.56
CA VAL A 57 -4.80 -1.69 -22.46
C VAL A 57 -5.53 -0.45 -22.99
N ALA A 58 -5.86 0.50 -22.12
CA ALA A 58 -6.55 1.74 -22.51
C ALA A 58 -5.71 2.56 -23.51
N LEU A 59 -4.40 2.67 -23.28
CA LEU A 59 -3.47 3.33 -24.19
C LEU A 59 -3.35 2.60 -25.52
N GLY A 60 -3.38 1.27 -25.53
CA GLY A 60 -3.43 0.47 -26.76
C GLY A 60 -4.64 0.82 -27.63
N TYR A 61 -5.84 0.89 -27.03
CA TYR A 61 -7.05 1.31 -27.73
C TYR A 61 -6.97 2.75 -28.27
N VAL A 62 -6.43 3.68 -27.49
CA VAL A 62 -6.26 5.09 -27.91
C VAL A 62 -5.25 5.24 -29.05
N ALA A 63 -4.17 4.44 -29.05
CA ALA A 63 -3.13 4.48 -30.06
C ALA A 63 -3.60 3.90 -31.41
N ASP A 64 -4.36 2.80 -31.38
CA ASP A 64 -4.88 2.14 -32.58
C ASP A 64 -5.96 2.97 -33.30
N ASP A 65 -6.76 3.75 -32.55
CA ASP A 65 -7.80 4.62 -33.11
C ASP A 65 -7.24 5.95 -33.70
N GLY A 66 -5.91 6.11 -33.74
CA GLY A 66 -5.23 7.28 -34.31
C GLY A 66 -5.29 8.56 -33.47
N GLY A 67 -5.94 8.55 -32.29
CA GLY A 67 -6.16 9.70 -31.42
C GLY A 67 -4.91 10.33 -30.79
N PHE A 68 -3.73 9.70 -30.95
CA PHE A 68 -2.44 10.25 -30.53
C PHE A 68 -1.60 10.84 -31.68
N ARG A 69 -2.11 10.79 -32.91
CA ARG A 69 -1.44 11.33 -34.11
C ARG A 69 -1.97 12.72 -34.53
N GLY A 70 -2.71 13.39 -33.65
CA GLY A 70 -3.39 14.67 -33.92
C GLY A 70 -2.45 15.87 -33.86
N ASP A 71 -2.49 16.71 -34.90
CA ASP A 71 -1.88 18.03 -34.94
C ASP A 71 -2.36 18.87 -33.74
N PHE A 72 -1.42 19.51 -33.02
CA PHE A 72 -1.65 20.28 -31.78
C PHE A 72 -2.64 21.45 -31.89
N GLU A 73 -3.17 21.72 -33.08
CA GLU A 73 -3.99 22.89 -33.41
C GLU A 73 -5.51 22.58 -33.44
N ALA A 74 -5.91 21.30 -33.47
CA ALA A 74 -7.33 20.92 -33.59
C ALA A 74 -7.85 19.88 -32.58
N ASP A 75 -6.99 19.25 -31.76
CA ASP A 75 -7.39 18.10 -30.93
C ASP A 75 -7.28 18.38 -29.42
N PRO A 76 -8.31 18.07 -28.60
CA PRO A 76 -8.26 18.22 -27.14
C PRO A 76 -7.42 17.11 -26.45
N GLY A 77 -6.30 16.71 -27.04
CA GLY A 77 -5.38 15.69 -26.52
C GLY A 77 -4.67 16.06 -25.21
N TRP A 78 -4.75 17.33 -24.80
CA TRP A 78 -4.21 17.81 -23.53
C TRP A 78 -4.89 17.15 -22.32
N LEU A 79 -6.18 16.78 -22.42
CA LEU A 79 -6.90 16.12 -21.33
C LEU A 79 -6.39 14.68 -21.13
N ALA A 80 -6.16 13.94 -22.21
CA ALA A 80 -5.55 12.62 -22.15
C ALA A 80 -4.12 12.69 -21.59
N GLY A 81 -3.33 13.67 -22.04
CA GLY A 81 -2.00 13.92 -21.50
C GLY A 81 -2.01 14.25 -20.00
N LEU A 82 -2.97 15.05 -19.53
CA LEU A 82 -3.14 15.36 -18.11
C LEU A 82 -3.55 14.12 -17.30
N VAL A 83 -4.44 13.27 -17.82
CA VAL A 83 -4.81 12.00 -17.19
C VAL A 83 -3.60 11.07 -17.06
N ILE A 84 -2.78 10.96 -18.12
CA ILE A 84 -1.55 10.17 -18.10
C ILE A 84 -0.54 10.74 -17.09
N ALA A 85 -0.37 12.06 -17.05
CA ALA A 85 0.55 12.71 -16.12
C ALA A 85 0.13 12.52 -14.66
N LEU A 86 -1.16 12.66 -14.34
CA LEU A 86 -1.70 12.42 -13.01
C LEU A 86 -1.57 10.94 -12.61
N TYR A 87 -1.84 10.03 -13.55
CA TYR A 87 -1.63 8.61 -13.35
C TYR A 87 -0.16 8.28 -13.05
N ALA A 88 0.78 8.81 -13.84
CA ALA A 88 2.21 8.61 -13.63
C ALA A 88 2.69 9.20 -12.30
N LEU A 89 2.20 10.40 -11.93
CA LEU A 89 2.50 11.02 -10.64
C LEU A 89 1.99 10.19 -9.47
N PHE A 90 0.75 9.68 -9.56
CA PHE A 90 0.17 8.81 -8.54
C PHE A 90 0.92 7.49 -8.41
N ASN A 91 1.29 6.88 -9.54
CA ASN A 91 2.08 5.65 -9.56
C ASN A 91 3.51 5.86 -9.02
N PHE A 92 4.09 7.06 -9.20
CA PHE A 92 5.39 7.42 -8.63
C PHE A 92 5.34 7.71 -7.12
N ALA A 93 4.22 8.23 -6.62
CA ALA A 93 4.09 8.64 -5.22
C ALA A 93 3.83 7.47 -4.25
N ILE A 94 3.42 6.31 -4.77
CA ILE A 94 3.16 5.07 -4.03
C ILE A 94 4.35 4.13 -4.20
#